data_AF-A0A930N4S2-F1
#
_entry.id   AF-A0A930N4S2-F1
#
_cell.length_a   1.000
_cell.length_b   1.000
_cell.length_c   1.000
_cell.angle_alpha   90.00
_cell.angle_beta   90.00
_cell.angle_gamma   90.00
#
_symmetry.space_group_name_H-M   'P 1'
#
loop_
_entity.id
_entity.type
_entity.pdbx_description
1 polymer ?
#
loop_
_entity_poly.entity_id
_entity_poly.type
_entity_poly.pdbx_seq_one_letter_code
_entity_poly.pdbx_strand_id
1 'polypeptide(L)'
;GSHKLQLFEGFMDFLSWRKLHPEVQDDSIILNSLTLLPKLIPTLHPYPIIESLLDNDEAGDRATKQLFDAGLPVKDMRACYAPYKDINEYLILADQKKQILTPRKRGLRR
;
A
#
# COMPACT_ATOMS: atom_id res chain seq x y z
N GLY A 1 5.36 18.57 -8.37
CA GLY A 1 5.09 17.39 -7.53
C GLY A 1 4.03 16.57 -8.23
N SER A 2 3.94 15.28 -7.96
CA SER A 2 2.79 14.49 -8.42
C SER A 2 1.50 15.13 -7.89
N HIS A 3 0.43 15.11 -8.68
CA HIS A 3 -0.89 15.53 -8.22
C HIS A 3 -1.54 14.50 -7.28
N LYS A 4 -0.84 13.44 -6.90
CA LYS A 4 -1.38 12.33 -6.15
C LYS A 4 -0.45 11.94 -5.01
N LEU A 5 -1.05 11.67 -3.85
CA LEU A 5 -0.37 11.18 -2.66
C LEU A 5 -0.74 9.72 -2.42
N GLN A 6 0.24 8.90 -2.06
CA GLN A 6 0.06 7.52 -1.59
C GLN A 6 0.32 7.44 -0.09
N LEU A 7 -0.67 6.98 0.68
CA LEU A 7 -0.55 6.76 2.12
C LEU A 7 -0.38 5.26 2.41
N PHE A 8 0.75 4.91 2.99
CA PHE A 8 1.07 3.54 3.40
C PHE A 8 1.02 3.40 4.91
N GLU A 9 0.49 2.29 5.41
CA GLU A 9 0.51 1.98 6.84
C GLU A 9 1.93 1.63 7.32
N GLY A 10 2.61 0.72 6.61
CA GLY A 10 3.96 0.26 6.92
C GLY A 10 5.01 0.56 5.85
N PHE A 11 6.28 0.56 6.26
CA PHE A 11 7.42 0.71 5.35
C PHE A 11 7.54 -0.46 4.37
N MET A 12 7.19 -1.68 4.79
CA MET A 12 7.24 -2.86 3.93
C MET A 12 6.18 -2.81 2.83
N ASP A 13 5.01 -2.22 3.09
CA ASP A 13 3.97 -2.03 2.09
C ASP A 13 4.40 -1.05 1.01
N PHE A 14 5.04 0.04 1.41
CA PHE A 14 5.67 0.97 0.46
C PHE A 14 6.66 0.25 -0.46
N LEU A 15 7.65 -0.46 0.09
CA LEU A 15 8.63 -1.17 -0.73
C LEU A 15 7.99 -2.24 -1.63
N SER A 16 6.99 -2.95 -1.12
CA SER A 16 6.25 -3.96 -1.88
C SER A 16 5.49 -3.34 -3.05
N TRP A 17 4.82 -2.21 -2.82
CA TRP A 17 4.14 -1.44 -3.85
C TRP A 17 5.12 -0.89 -4.89
N ARG A 18 6.27 -0.37 -4.47
CA ARG A 18 7.35 0.08 -5.37
C ARG A 18 7.88 -1.05 -6.26
N LYS A 19 7.95 -2.28 -5.75
CA LYS A 19 8.36 -3.46 -6.53
C LYS A 19 7.29 -3.90 -7.53
N LEU A 20 6.01 -3.81 -7.15
CA LEU A 20 4.88 -4.15 -8.03
C LEU A 20 4.65 -3.10 -9.13
N HIS A 21 4.91 -1.82 -8.81
CA HIS A 21 4.62 -0.66 -9.65
C HIS A 21 5.85 0.24 -9.80
N PRO A 22 6.94 -0.25 -10.43
CA PRO A 22 8.18 0.51 -10.58
C PRO A 22 8.01 1.82 -11.37
N GLU A 23 6.98 1.93 -12.20
CA GLU A 23 6.64 3.09 -13.03
C GLU A 23 6.03 4.26 -12.25
N VAL A 24 5.39 3.99 -11.12
CA VAL A 24 4.76 5.01 -10.28
C VAL A 24 5.85 5.91 -9.69
N GLN A 25 5.66 7.22 -9.59
CA GLN A 25 6.62 8.14 -8.95
C GLN A 25 5.89 9.19 -8.10
N ASP A 26 4.76 8.77 -7.53
CA ASP A 26 3.88 9.64 -6.75
C ASP A 26 4.48 9.98 -5.38
N ASP A 27 4.06 11.14 -4.84
CA ASP A 27 4.41 11.52 -3.47
C ASP A 27 3.89 10.44 -2.52
N SER A 28 4.68 10.09 -1.51
CA SER A 28 4.36 8.98 -0.60
C SER A 28 4.59 9.39 0.84
N ILE A 29 3.66 9.02 1.72
CA ILE A 29 3.83 9.10 3.16
C ILE A 29 3.68 7.71 3.75
N ILE A 30 4.68 7.30 4.53
CA ILE A 30 4.67 6.07 5.29
C ILE A 30 4.32 6.43 6.73
N LEU A 31 3.16 5.98 7.22
CA LEU A 31 2.67 6.32 8.54
C LEU A 31 3.49 5.64 9.64
N ASN A 32 3.88 4.37 9.47
CA ASN A 32 4.47 3.47 10.48
C ASN A 32 3.61 3.24 11.74
N SER A 33 2.57 4.05 11.95
CA SER A 33 1.52 3.89 12.92
C SER A 33 0.32 4.76 12.54
N LEU A 34 -0.87 4.18 12.53
CA LEU A 34 -2.11 4.93 12.31
C LEU A 34 -2.40 5.99 13.38
N THR A 35 -1.70 5.95 14.53
CA THR A 35 -1.79 6.97 15.57
C THR A 35 -1.34 8.37 15.11
N LEU A 36 -0.53 8.44 14.05
CA LEU A 36 -0.07 9.70 13.45
C LEU A 36 -1.10 10.31 12.50
N LEU A 37 -2.06 9.52 12.00
CA LEU A 37 -2.99 9.94 10.97
C LEU A 37 -3.79 11.20 11.33
N PRO A 38 -4.38 11.35 12.54
CA PRO A 38 -5.14 12.55 12.88
C PRO A 38 -4.32 13.84 12.81
N LYS A 39 -3.01 13.75 13.13
CA LYS A 39 -2.09 14.90 13.09
C LYS A 39 -1.71 15.27 11.67
N LEU A 40 -1.74 14.30 10.76
CA LEU A 40 -1.36 14.48 9.36
C LEU A 40 -2.51 15.03 8.52
N ILE A 41 -3.77 14.70 8.82
CA ILE A 41 -4.95 15.12 8.05
C ILE A 41 -4.91 16.59 7.60
N PRO A 42 -4.58 17.59 8.46
CA PRO A 42 -4.51 18.98 8.03
C PRO A 42 -3.54 19.23 6.87
N THR A 43 -2.43 18.50 6.81
CA THR A 43 -1.40 18.65 5.77
C THR A 43 -1.76 17.96 4.47
N LEU A 44 -2.84 17.18 4.42
CA LEU A 44 -3.24 16.38 3.25
C LEU A 44 -4.12 17.16 2.26
N HIS A 45 -4.75 18.25 2.69
CA HIS A 45 -5.68 19.06 1.88
C HIS A 45 -5.12 19.60 0.55
N PRO A 46 -3.81 19.89 0.40
CA PRO A 46 -3.27 20.34 -0.89
C PRO A 46 -3.29 19.26 -1.99
N TYR A 47 -3.43 17.97 -1.62
CA TYR A 47 -3.42 16.88 -2.60
C TYR A 47 -4.82 16.66 -3.19
N PRO A 48 -4.98 16.77 -4.52
CA PRO A 48 -6.29 16.58 -5.15
C PRO A 48 -6.72 15.11 -5.23
N ILE A 49 -5.80 14.15 -5.04
CA ILE A 49 -6.09 12.72 -4.96
C ILE A 49 -5.20 12.09 -3.89
N ILE A 50 -5.79 11.29 -3.01
CA ILE A 50 -5.09 10.50 -2.00
C ILE A 50 -5.43 9.03 -2.18
N GLU A 51 -4.45 8.21 -2.54
CA GLU A 51 -4.58 6.75 -2.54
C GLU A 51 -4.26 6.22 -1.14
N SER A 52 -5.24 5.56 -0.51
CA SER A 52 -5.09 4.93 0.79
C SER A 52 -4.72 3.46 0.60
N LEU A 53 -3.50 3.10 1.04
CA LEU A 53 -2.91 1.76 0.95
C LEU A 53 -2.66 1.24 2.37
N LEU A 54 -3.74 1.09 3.15
CA LEU A 54 -3.72 0.64 4.55
C LEU A 54 -4.01 -0.86 4.67
N ASP A 55 -3.79 -1.44 5.84
CA ASP A 55 -4.03 -2.87 6.04
C ASP A 55 -5.54 -3.22 5.88
N ASN A 56 -5.82 -4.42 5.39
CA ASN A 56 -7.15 -5.04 5.34
C ASN A 56 -7.56 -5.58 6.72
N ASP A 57 -7.52 -4.70 7.72
CA ASP A 57 -7.98 -5.00 9.07
C ASP A 57 -8.84 -3.87 9.64
N GLU A 58 -9.36 -4.07 10.86
CA GLU A 58 -10.23 -3.07 11.49
C GLU A 58 -9.53 -1.73 11.77
N ALA A 59 -8.21 -1.72 11.94
CA ALA A 59 -7.46 -0.49 12.16
C ALA A 59 -7.38 0.31 10.85
N GLY A 60 -7.07 -0.36 9.73
CA GLY A 60 -7.14 0.20 8.39
C GLY A 60 -8.54 0.71 8.03
N ASP A 61 -9.61 -0.01 8.42
CA ASP A 61 -11.00 0.44 8.23
C ASP A 61 -11.28 1.77 8.96
N ARG A 62 -10.92 1.84 10.24
CA ARG A 62 -11.11 3.04 11.06
C ARG A 62 -10.29 4.22 10.53
N ALA A 63 -9.08 3.97 10.07
CA ALA A 63 -8.21 5.01 9.49
C ALA A 63 -8.72 5.52 8.15
N THR A 64 -9.17 4.61 7.27
CA THR A 64 -9.80 4.96 5.99
C THR A 64 -11.06 5.79 6.21
N LYS A 65 -11.90 5.40 7.19
CA LYS A 65 -13.07 6.19 7.57
C LYS A 65 -12.70 7.60 8.06
N GLN A 66 -11.67 7.75 8.88
CA GLN A 66 -11.20 9.07 9.34
C GLN A 66 -10.79 9.98 8.18
N LEU A 67 -10.14 9.42 7.15
CA LEU A 67 -9.78 10.16 5.94
C LEU A 67 -11.03 10.66 5.19
N PHE A 68 -12.06 9.81 5.04
CA PHE A 68 -13.33 10.19 4.41
C PHE A 68 -14.11 11.22 5.24
N ASP A 69 -14.21 11.02 6.55
CA ASP A 69 -14.90 11.93 7.46
C ASP A 69 -14.24 13.32 7.49
N ALA A 70 -12.94 13.40 7.22
CA ALA A 70 -12.21 14.66 7.07
C ALA A 70 -12.44 15.36 5.72
N GLY A 71 -13.25 14.79 4.82
CA GLY A 71 -13.57 15.39 3.51
C GLY A 71 -12.41 15.33 2.50
N LEU A 72 -11.42 14.46 2.72
CA LEU A 72 -10.29 14.31 1.82
C LEU A 72 -10.67 13.53 0.55
N PRO A 73 -10.08 13.83 -0.62
CA PRO A 73 -10.36 13.16 -1.89
C PRO A 73 -9.68 11.77 -1.96
N VAL A 74 -10.19 10.84 -1.15
CA VAL A 74 -9.55 9.55 -0.89
C VAL A 74 -10.06 8.48 -1.85
N LYS A 75 -9.14 7.68 -2.37
CA LYS A 75 -9.39 6.43 -3.08
C LYS A 75 -8.86 5.28 -2.24
N ASP A 76 -9.76 4.44 -1.76
CA ASP A 76 -9.40 3.22 -1.03
C ASP A 76 -8.85 2.18 -2.02
N MET A 77 -7.56 1.83 -1.88
CA MET A 77 -6.86 0.90 -2.77
C MET A 77 -6.84 -0.54 -2.23
N ARG A 78 -7.44 -0.79 -1.06
CA ARG A 78 -7.41 -2.10 -0.40
C ARG A 78 -7.97 -3.25 -1.22
N ALA A 79 -8.92 -2.95 -2.11
CA ALA A 79 -9.44 -3.92 -3.07
C ALA A 79 -8.38 -4.47 -4.04
N CYS A 80 -7.28 -3.76 -4.29
CA CYS A 80 -6.21 -4.19 -5.20
C CYS A 80 -5.38 -5.35 -4.64
N TYR A 81 -5.40 -5.56 -3.33
CA TYR A 81 -4.68 -6.64 -2.64
C TYR A 81 -5.60 -7.42 -1.70
N ALA A 82 -6.92 -7.32 -1.85
CA ALA A 82 -7.83 -8.28 -1.23
C ALA A 82 -7.62 -9.68 -1.87
N PRO A 83 -7.73 -10.78 -1.11
CA PRO A 83 -8.13 -10.86 0.30
C PRO A 83 -6.95 -10.87 1.29
N TYR A 84 -5.76 -10.40 0.88
CA TYR A 84 -4.55 -10.42 1.72
C TYR A 84 -4.59 -9.31 2.76
N LYS A 85 -3.94 -9.52 3.91
CA LYS A 85 -3.92 -8.56 5.00
C LYS A 85 -3.25 -7.26 4.57
N ASP A 86 -2.12 -7.34 3.91
CA ASP A 86 -1.31 -6.18 3.51
C ASP A 86 -0.65 -6.39 2.14
N ILE A 87 0.01 -5.34 1.62
CA ILE A 87 0.60 -5.38 0.27
C ILE A 87 1.80 -6.33 0.24
N ASN A 88 2.55 -6.39 1.34
CA ASN A 88 3.70 -7.27 1.47
C ASN A 88 3.28 -8.75 1.44
N GLU A 89 2.21 -9.14 2.13
CA GLU A 89 1.64 -10.49 2.09
C GLU A 89 1.16 -10.83 0.68
N TYR A 90 0.44 -9.92 0.02
CA TYR A 90 0.03 -10.09 -1.38
C TYR A 90 1.23 -10.39 -2.29
N LEU A 91 2.29 -9.56 -2.20
CA LEU A 91 3.48 -9.72 -3.04
C LEU A 91 4.21 -11.04 -2.77
N ILE A 92 4.41 -11.41 -1.49
CA ILE A 92 5.10 -12.66 -1.12
C ILE A 92 4.35 -13.86 -1.67
N LEU A 93 3.04 -13.93 -1.50
CA LEU A 93 2.23 -15.05 -1.97
C LEU A 93 2.12 -15.08 -3.50
N ALA A 94 2.07 -13.93 -4.16
CA ALA A 94 2.13 -13.84 -5.62
C ALA A 94 3.47 -14.38 -6.17
N ASP A 95 4.58 -14.02 -5.53
CA ASP A 95 5.92 -14.52 -5.92
C ASP A 95 6.10 -16.02 -5.62
N GLN A 96 5.52 -16.54 -4.53
CA GLN A 96 5.53 -17.97 -4.23
C GLN A 96 4.72 -18.77 -5.27
N LYS A 97 3.53 -18.28 -5.67
CA LYS A 97 2.74 -18.91 -6.73
C LYS A 97 3.52 -18.99 -8.05
N LYS A 98 4.28 -17.96 -8.41
CA LYS A 98 5.15 -17.97 -9.60
C LYS A 98 6.28 -19.01 -9.50
N GLN A 99 6.85 -19.21 -8.31
CA GLN A 99 7.89 -20.23 -8.09
C GLN A 99 7.34 -21.66 -8.11
N ILE A 100 6.08 -21.88 -7.75
CA ILE A 100 5.42 -23.18 -7.89
C ILE A 100 5.16 -23.48 -9.38
N LEU A 101 4.81 -22.46 -10.16
CA LEU A 101 4.52 -22.59 -11.60
C LEU A 101 5.77 -22.67 -12.49
N THR A 102 6.93 -22.21 -12.01
CA THR A 102 8.21 -22.37 -12.70
C THR A 102 9.03 -23.46 -12.02
N PRO A 103 9.18 -24.67 -12.59
CA PRO A 103 10.04 -25.68 -11.99
C PRO A 103 11.44 -25.08 -11.87
N ARG A 104 11.94 -24.97 -10.64
CA ARG A 104 13.31 -24.55 -10.37
C ARG A 104 14.23 -25.47 -11.19
N LYS A 105 14.80 -24.97 -12.29
CA LYS A 105 15.83 -25.69 -13.03
C LYS A 105 16.97 -25.92 -12.05
N ARG A 106 17.04 -27.11 -11.46
CA ARG A 106 18.20 -27.60 -10.74
C ARG A 106 19.32 -27.69 -11.77
N GLY A 107 20.09 -26.62 -11.88
CA GLY A 107 21.29 -26.57 -12.69
C GLY A 107 22.26 -27.63 -12.18
N LEU A 108 22.55 -28.58 -13.06
CA LEU A 108 23.47 -29.70 -12.89
C LEU A 108 24.81 -29.21 -12.34
N ARG A 109 25.32 -29.89 -11.31
CA ARG A 109 26.76 -29.96 -11.08
C ARG A 109 27.37 -30.72 -12.27
N ARG A 110 28.25 -30.05 -13.01
CA ARG A 110 29.27 -30.67 -13.85
C ARG A 110 30.62 -30.29 -13.27
#